data_AF-A0A9D8LF20-F1
#
_entry.id   AF-A0A9D8LF20-F1
#
_cell.length_a   1.000
_cell.length_b   1.000
_cell.length_c   1.000
_cell.angle_alpha   90.00
_cell.angle_beta   90.00
_cell.angle_gamma   90.00
#
_symmetry.space_group_name_H-M   'P 1'
#
loop_
_entity.id
_entity.type
_entity.pdbx_description
1 polymer ?
#
loop_
_entity_poly.entity_id
_entity_poly.type
_entity_poly.pdbx_seq_one_letter_code
_entity_poly.pdbx_strand_id
1 'polypeptide(L)' 'YVRSSTRLAARLATEREAALLAIAPGSAVLQTHGLDALPDLTPIHIVNSAFAGERMEMVVEPFGE' A
#
# COMPACT_ATOMS: atom_id res chain seq x y z
N TYR A 1 -14.66 -10.40 5.89
CA TYR A 1 -13.24 -10.61 5.52
C TYR A 1 -12.37 -10.11 6.67
N VAL A 2 -11.14 -10.58 6.77
CA VAL A 2 -10.11 -10.10 7.71
C VAL A 2 -8.89 -9.65 6.92
N ARG A 3 -8.24 -8.55 7.33
CA ARG A 3 -6.93 -8.13 6.80
C ARG A 3 -5.87 -9.04 7.40
N SER A 4 -5.36 -9.99 6.63
CA SER A 4 -4.35 -10.94 7.09
C SER A 4 -2.99 -10.27 7.22
N SER A 5 -2.59 -9.46 6.22
CA SER A 5 -1.35 -8.69 6.29
C SER A 5 -1.40 -7.45 5.41
N THR A 6 -0.63 -6.44 5.79
CA THR A 6 -0.27 -5.30 4.93
C THR A 6 1.24 -5.15 4.97
N ARG A 7 1.90 -5.22 3.80
CA ARG A 7 3.34 -4.96 3.67
C ARG A 7 3.57 -3.62 2.99
N LEU A 8 4.58 -2.91 3.44
CA LEU A 8 4.82 -1.51 3.14
C LEU A 8 6.26 -1.36 2.67
N ALA A 9 6.47 -0.66 1.55
CA ALA A 9 7.80 -0.37 1.04
C ALA A 9 7.80 0.98 0.32
N ALA A 10 8.91 1.70 0.42
CA ALA A 10 9.16 2.84 -0.43
C ALA A 10 9.89 2.38 -1.70
N ARG A 11 9.53 2.96 -2.85
CA ARG A 11 10.27 2.79 -4.10
C ARG A 11 10.10 4.01 -5.00
N LEU A 12 10.83 4.06 -6.11
CA LEU A 12 10.61 5.09 -7.14
C LEU A 12 9.33 4.77 -7.93
N ALA A 13 8.63 5.83 -8.32
CA ALA A 13 7.47 5.75 -9.20
C ALA A 13 7.87 5.25 -10.59
N THR A 14 7.06 4.36 -11.15
CA THR A 14 7.08 4.12 -12.60
C THR A 14 6.55 5.35 -13.35
N GLU A 15 6.81 5.47 -14.65
CA GLU A 15 6.27 6.58 -15.46
C GLU A 15 4.75 6.66 -15.41
N ARG A 16 4.06 5.50 -15.45
CA ARG A 16 2.60 5.43 -15.37
C ARG A 16 2.08 5.92 -14.02
N GLU A 17 2.72 5.54 -12.93
CA GLU A 17 2.35 6.01 -11.60
C GLU A 17 2.62 7.50 -11.45
N ALA A 18 3.76 7.99 -11.95
CA ALA A 18 4.08 9.40 -11.93
C ALA A 18 3.00 10.24 -12.64
N ALA A 19 2.53 9.78 -13.80
CA ALA A 19 1.44 10.43 -14.54
C ALA A 19 0.10 10.36 -13.78
N LEU A 20 -0.31 9.18 -13.32
CA LEU A 20 -1.60 8.99 -12.63
C LEU A 20 -1.66 9.71 -11.28
N LEU A 21 -0.53 9.73 -10.56
CA LEU A 21 -0.41 10.41 -9.28
C LEU A 21 -0.04 11.89 -9.46
N ALA A 22 0.20 12.40 -10.66
CA ALA A 22 0.67 13.77 -10.88
C ALA A 22 1.85 14.15 -9.96
N ILE A 23 2.91 13.34 -10.03
CA ILE A 23 4.20 13.56 -9.36
C ILE A 23 5.32 13.52 -10.38
N ALA A 24 6.50 14.04 -10.04
CA ALA A 24 7.63 13.99 -10.97
C ALA A 24 8.06 12.53 -11.21
N PRO A 25 8.49 12.16 -12.43
CA PRO A 25 9.08 10.86 -12.71
C PRO A 25 10.22 10.54 -11.73
N GLY A 26 10.24 9.31 -11.21
CA GLY A 26 11.23 8.91 -10.21
C GLY A 26 10.97 9.42 -8.78
N SER A 27 9.89 10.16 -8.52
CA SER A 27 9.51 10.52 -7.14
C SER A 27 9.23 9.28 -6.30
N ALA A 28 9.45 9.38 -4.98
CA ALA A 28 9.15 8.29 -4.07
C ALA A 28 7.63 8.02 -3.99
N VAL A 29 7.27 6.75 -4.07
CA VAL A 29 5.92 6.25 -3.78
C VAL A 29 5.97 5.28 -2.61
N LEU A 30 4.92 5.30 -1.80
CA LEU A 30 4.67 4.27 -0.81
C LEU A 30 3.85 3.17 -1.48
N GLN A 31 4.45 2.00 -1.64
CA GLN A 31 3.79 0.80 -2.14
C GLN A 31 3.23 -0.01 -0.98
N THR A 32 2.00 -0.49 -1.15
CA THR A 32 1.36 -1.39 -0.19
C THR A 32 0.92 -2.68 -0.87
N HIS A 33 1.18 -3.82 -0.23
CA HIS A 33 0.63 -5.13 -0.60
C HIS A 33 -0.23 -5.64 0.55
N GLY A 34 -1.55 -5.66 0.35
CA GLY A 34 -2.53 -6.19 1.28
C GLY A 34 -2.99 -7.59 0.89
N LEU A 35 -3.19 -8.45 1.87
CA LEU A 35 -3.85 -9.74 1.71
C LEU A 35 -5.08 -9.79 2.62
N ASP A 36 -6.27 -9.92 2.02
CA ASP A 36 -7.49 -10.17 2.76
C ASP A 36 -7.90 -11.65 2.64
N ALA A 37 -8.45 -12.17 3.72
CA ALA A 37 -8.90 -13.56 3.82
C ALA A 37 -10.30 -13.65 4.45
N LEU A 38 -10.91 -14.84 4.36
CA LEU A 38 -12.02 -15.24 5.21
C LEU A 38 -11.52 -15.55 6.64
N PRO A 39 -12.41 -15.68 7.64
CA PRO A 39 -12.00 -16.01 9.01
C PRO A 39 -11.24 -17.32 9.17
N ASP A 40 -11.41 -18.27 8.22
CA ASP A 40 -10.66 -19.54 8.15
C ASP A 40 -9.30 -19.41 7.46
N LEU A 41 -8.84 -18.17 7.21
CA LEU A 41 -7.62 -17.81 6.51
C LEU A 41 -7.60 -18.17 5.01
N THR A 42 -8.74 -18.57 4.43
CA THR A 42 -8.86 -18.74 2.97
C THR A 42 -8.64 -17.38 2.28
N PRO A 43 -7.61 -17.21 1.43
CA PRO A 43 -7.34 -15.94 0.76
C PRO A 43 -8.44 -15.57 -0.22
N ILE A 44 -8.84 -14.29 -0.25
CA ILE A 44 -9.91 -13.82 -1.15
C ILE A 44 -9.53 -12.58 -1.96
N HIS A 45 -8.52 -11.80 -1.55
CA HIS A 45 -8.18 -10.56 -2.24
C HIS A 45 -6.72 -10.15 -2.02
N ILE A 46 -6.08 -9.71 -3.09
CA ILE A 46 -4.75 -9.09 -3.08
C ILE A 46 -4.93 -7.62 -3.45
N VAL A 47 -4.51 -6.73 -2.56
CA VAL A 47 -4.57 -5.28 -2.75
C VAL A 47 -3.18 -4.73 -3.03
N ASN A 48 -2.97 -4.21 -4.24
CA ASN A 48 -1.73 -3.52 -4.59
C ASN A 48 -2.05 -2.05 -4.79
N SER A 49 -1.39 -1.19 -4.02
CA SER A 49 -1.60 0.26 -4.11
C SER A 49 -0.28 1.00 -4.10
N ALA A 50 -0.28 2.18 -4.73
CA ALA A 50 0.83 3.11 -4.72
C ALA A 50 0.28 4.49 -4.35
N PHE A 51 0.92 5.13 -3.38
CA PHE A 51 0.59 6.47 -2.91
C PHE A 51 1.74 7.42 -3.21
N ALA A 52 1.43 8.66 -3.58
CA ALA A 52 2.43 9.71 -3.71
C ALA A 52 3.05 9.98 -2.33
N GLY A 53 4.31 9.61 -2.14
CA GLY A 53 4.95 9.64 -0.82
C GLY A 53 5.06 11.05 -0.22
N GLU A 54 5.11 12.08 -1.07
CA GLU A 54 5.20 13.48 -0.63
C GLU A 54 3.86 14.04 -0.08
N ARG A 55 2.73 13.34 -0.26
CA ARG A 55 1.38 13.83 0.10
C ARG A 55 0.60 12.89 1.00
N MET A 56 1.24 11.83 1.50
CA MET A 56 0.57 10.80 2.28
C MET A 56 1.45 10.36 3.45
N GLU A 57 0.79 10.13 4.59
CA GLU A 57 1.37 9.53 5.77
C GLU A 57 0.64 8.23 6.10
N MET A 58 1.38 7.25 6.62
CA MET A 58 0.83 6.01 7.17
C MET A 58 0.95 6.06 8.69
N VAL A 59 -0.19 6.06 9.38
CA VAL A 59 -0.23 5.90 10.83
C VAL A 59 -0.49 4.43 11.15
N VAL A 60 0.37 3.85 12.00
CA VAL A 60 0.18 2.51 12.55
C VAL A 60 0.05 2.66 14.05
N GLU A 61 -1.15 2.41 14.56
CA GLU A 61 -1.38 2.35 16.00
C GLU A 61 -1.00 0.96 16.53
N PRO A 62 -0.40 0.87 17.72
CA PRO A 62 -0.24 -0.41 18.40
C PRO A 62 -1.59 -1.08 18.57
N PHE A 63 -1.64 -2.41 18.46
CA PHE A 63 -2.81 -3.14 18.94
C PHE A 63 -2.97 -2.84 20.44
N GLY A 64 -4.15 -2.33 20.84
CA GLY A 64 -4.47 -2.15 22.25
C GLY A 64 -4.41 -3.49 23.00
N GLU A 65 -4.02 -3.45 24.27
CA GLU A 65 -4.05 -4.62 25.17
C GLU A 65 -5.46 -5.23 25.28
#